data_AF-A0A1E7FRI5-F1
#
_entry.id   AF-A0A1E7FRI5-F1
#
_cell.length_a   1.000
_cell.length_b   1.000
_cell.length_c   1.000
_cell.angle_alpha   90.00
_cell.angle_beta   90.00
_cell.angle_gamma   90.00
#
_symmetry.space_group_name_H-M   'P 1'
#
loop_
_entity.id
_entity.type
_entity.pdbx_description
1 polymer ?
#
loop_
_entity_poly.entity_id
_entity_poly.type
_entity_poly.pdbx_seq_one_letter_code
_entity_poly.pdbx_strand_id
1 'polypeptide(L)'
;MSAAAVRRRKQILARKKQQEEAVIAGNDALDPVSAQLQKLLNDPKALAEEATAYEALQLAQSQIRKKVHAGDYADGVELACSASLKILQQGRVSVATQLMTLLVNVLRETHTVETPALIENLKAMHDAQEKAMEGKTGSDGIRLDRLERDWLRKCVQWSSELGPTRFGNLGLQQLLAKQSWKLSKLIASEGAPQTTTVVDDEEEDEIMELKTDAVTHMALAEQPMAIIELLKTLPTPTAAETKAGHTCPPAERDALLTRAILCLCAIENLRDASILVRAFLEQIEERDAEILTASYTSKDDGKAPSHAIFCCMLIRICEKDPRTGPLFSWLMRSFKRELDGLYKVQIVQSYTSKIGKIYYNIQPPPSMMNMLENMMGSMGGGGAAGGMNPAMMQAMMQNMNM
;
A
#
# COMPACT_ATOMS: atom_id res chain seq x y z
N MET A 1 40.53 -9.19 40.92
CA MET A 1 40.09 -9.33 39.50
C MET A 1 40.19 -10.79 39.09
N SER A 2 39.15 -11.39 38.50
CA SER A 2 39.18 -12.81 38.11
C SER A 2 40.10 -13.04 36.91
N ALA A 3 40.67 -14.25 36.78
CA ALA A 3 41.54 -14.63 35.67
C ALA A 3 40.85 -14.52 34.30
N ALA A 4 39.51 -14.57 34.26
CA ALA A 4 38.72 -14.36 33.04
C ALA A 4 38.71 -12.87 32.64
N ALA A 5 38.62 -11.94 33.60
CA ALA A 5 38.65 -10.50 33.33
C ALA A 5 40.02 -10.05 32.80
N VAL A 6 41.11 -10.64 33.31
CA VAL A 6 42.48 -10.37 32.83
C VAL A 6 42.68 -10.88 31.40
N ARG A 7 42.18 -12.08 31.07
CA ARG A 7 42.23 -12.61 29.69
C ARG A 7 41.43 -11.76 28.72
N ARG A 8 40.24 -11.30 29.12
CA ARG A 8 39.38 -10.43 28.29
C ARG A 8 40.05 -9.08 28.03
N ARG A 9 40.67 -8.46 29.04
CA ARG A 9 41.45 -7.23 28.87
C ARG A 9 42.66 -7.43 27.95
N LYS A 10 43.37 -8.55 28.07
CA LYS A 10 44.52 -8.87 27.21
C LYS A 10 44.11 -9.06 25.74
N GLN A 11 42.98 -9.71 25.48
CA GLN A 11 42.42 -9.85 24.13
C GLN A 11 41.97 -8.51 23.54
N ILE A 12 41.32 -7.65 24.34
CA ILE A 12 40.91 -6.31 23.90
C ILE A 12 42.12 -5.45 23.54
N LEU A 13 43.18 -5.46 24.37
CA LEU A 13 44.41 -4.72 24.10
C LEU A 13 45.16 -5.23 22.87
N ALA A 14 45.22 -6.55 22.67
CA ALA A 14 45.85 -7.12 21.48
C ALA A 14 45.10 -6.74 20.19
N ARG A 15 43.76 -6.78 20.23
CA ARG A 15 42.92 -6.31 19.11
C ARG A 15 43.10 -4.82 18.84
N LYS A 16 43.13 -3.99 19.90
CA LYS A 16 43.32 -2.55 19.77
C LYS A 16 44.68 -2.22 19.16
N LYS A 17 45.74 -2.91 19.59
CA LYS A 17 47.09 -2.73 19.05
C LYS A 17 47.18 -3.13 17.57
N GLN A 18 46.58 -4.26 17.19
CA GLN A 18 46.52 -4.67 15.78
C GLN A 18 45.75 -3.67 14.92
N GLN A 19 44.68 -3.10 15.46
CA GLN A 19 43.88 -2.10 14.77
C GLN A 19 44.63 -0.77 14.61
N GLU A 20 45.34 -0.32 15.63
CA GLU A 20 46.21 0.87 15.57
C GLU A 20 47.38 0.69 14.59
N GLU A 21 48.05 -0.47 14.62
CA GLU A 21 49.15 -0.78 13.68
C GLU A 21 48.67 -0.83 12.21
N ALA A 22 47.45 -1.32 11.98
CA ALA A 22 46.89 -1.41 10.64
C ALA A 22 46.45 -0.04 10.08
N VAL A 23 45.91 0.85 10.94
CA VAL A 23 45.61 2.25 10.58
C VAL A 23 46.89 3.03 10.25
N ILE A 24 47.98 2.80 10.99
CA ILE A 24 49.28 3.46 10.75
C ILE A 24 49.89 3.01 9.41
N ALA A 25 49.60 1.79 8.95
CA ALA A 25 50.14 1.25 7.70
C ALA A 25 49.51 1.84 6.42
N GLY A 26 48.53 2.75 6.53
CA GLY A 26 47.85 3.34 5.37
C GLY A 26 47.00 2.37 4.56
N ASN A 27 46.92 1.11 5.01
CA ASN A 27 45.83 0.23 4.64
C ASN A 27 44.63 0.72 5.44
N ASP A 28 43.58 1.17 4.78
CA ASP A 28 42.24 1.12 5.36
C ASP A 28 41.98 -0.35 5.71
N ALA A 29 42.39 -0.73 6.91
CA ALA A 29 42.30 -2.07 7.41
C ALA A 29 40.84 -2.30 7.72
N LEU A 30 40.11 -2.64 6.66
CA LEU A 30 38.76 -3.18 6.72
C LEU A 30 38.74 -4.12 7.91
N ASP A 31 37.84 -3.82 8.86
CA ASP A 31 37.77 -4.64 10.04
C ASP A 31 37.56 -6.10 9.62
N PRO A 32 38.02 -7.09 10.41
CA PRO A 32 38.00 -8.49 9.98
C PRO A 32 36.62 -8.98 9.52
N VAL A 33 35.54 -8.41 10.06
CA VAL A 33 34.15 -8.72 9.69
C VAL A 33 33.80 -8.09 8.34
N SER A 34 34.20 -6.85 8.07
CA SER A 34 34.06 -6.22 6.75
C SER A 34 34.84 -6.97 5.66
N ALA A 35 36.06 -7.40 5.96
CA ALA A 35 36.89 -8.17 5.03
C ALA A 35 36.27 -9.55 4.73
N GLN A 36 35.73 -10.23 5.76
CA GLN A 36 35.01 -11.49 5.59
C GLN A 36 33.74 -11.29 4.75
N LEU A 37 32.93 -10.26 5.04
CA LEU A 37 31.75 -9.93 4.26
C LEU A 37 32.09 -9.68 2.79
N GLN A 38 33.10 -8.86 2.50
CA GLN A 38 33.52 -8.61 1.12
C GLN A 38 34.00 -9.86 0.41
N LYS A 39 34.72 -10.75 1.11
CA LYS A 39 35.15 -12.05 0.57
C LYS A 39 33.94 -12.89 0.17
N LEU A 40 32.92 -13.00 1.03
CA LEU A 40 31.70 -13.76 0.74
C LEU A 40 30.92 -13.14 -0.43
N LEU A 41 30.76 -11.82 -0.43
CA LEU A 41 30.03 -11.10 -1.48
C LEU A 41 30.71 -11.14 -2.85
N ASN A 42 32.03 -11.32 -2.88
CA ASN A 42 32.82 -11.38 -4.13
C ASN A 42 33.06 -12.80 -4.63
N ASP A 43 32.56 -13.83 -3.94
CA ASP A 43 32.61 -15.22 -4.39
C ASP A 43 31.19 -15.69 -4.77
N PRO A 44 30.81 -15.60 -6.06
CA PRO A 44 29.49 -16.00 -6.54
C PRO A 44 29.17 -17.46 -6.24
N LYS A 45 30.17 -18.35 -6.30
CA LYS A 45 29.96 -19.79 -6.08
C LYS A 45 29.63 -20.07 -4.62
N ALA A 46 30.37 -19.44 -3.71
CA ALA A 46 30.09 -19.57 -2.29
C ALA A 46 28.74 -18.93 -1.93
N LEU A 47 28.44 -17.74 -2.46
CA LEU A 47 27.19 -17.02 -2.18
C LEU A 47 25.96 -17.71 -2.79
N ALA A 48 26.15 -18.56 -3.80
CA ALA A 48 25.13 -19.45 -4.30
C ALA A 48 24.78 -20.58 -3.32
N GLU A 49 25.46 -20.76 -2.18
CA GLU A 49 25.05 -21.67 -1.10
C GLU A 49 24.19 -20.93 -0.06
N GLU A 50 23.14 -21.58 0.43
CA GLU A 50 22.18 -20.94 1.36
C GLU A 50 22.84 -20.54 2.69
N ALA A 51 23.64 -21.43 3.28
CA ALA A 51 24.34 -21.15 4.53
C ALA A 51 25.27 -19.93 4.41
N THR A 52 26.01 -19.83 3.32
CA THR A 52 26.91 -18.71 3.03
C THR A 52 26.15 -17.41 2.79
N ALA A 53 25.00 -17.46 2.09
CA ALA A 53 24.15 -16.29 1.89
C ALA A 53 23.59 -15.76 3.23
N TYR A 54 23.18 -16.66 4.14
CA TYR A 54 22.77 -16.27 5.48
C TYR A 54 23.93 -15.69 6.30
N GLU A 55 25.12 -16.26 6.22
CA GLU A 55 26.31 -15.70 6.87
C GLU A 55 26.59 -14.29 6.36
N ALA A 56 26.59 -14.08 5.04
CA ALA A 56 26.76 -12.77 4.42
C ALA A 56 25.69 -11.77 4.89
N LEU A 57 24.43 -12.21 5.00
CA LEU A 57 23.35 -11.40 5.56
C LEU A 57 23.66 -10.95 6.99
N GLN A 58 24.02 -11.86 7.89
CA GLN A 58 24.29 -11.53 9.29
C GLN A 58 25.47 -10.56 9.43
N LEU A 59 26.54 -10.78 8.68
CA LEU A 59 27.70 -9.88 8.65
C LEU A 59 27.32 -8.50 8.10
N ALA A 60 26.54 -8.44 7.02
CA ALA A 60 26.05 -7.19 6.45
C ALA A 60 25.17 -6.43 7.44
N GLN A 61 24.18 -7.08 8.07
CA GLN A 61 23.31 -6.46 9.07
C GLN A 61 24.12 -5.88 10.24
N SER A 62 25.10 -6.64 10.74
CA SER A 62 25.98 -6.17 11.82
C SER A 62 26.77 -4.94 11.42
N GLN A 63 27.35 -4.93 10.21
CA GLN A 63 28.16 -3.82 9.71
C GLN A 63 27.34 -2.57 9.42
N ILE A 64 26.15 -2.72 8.82
CA ILE A 64 25.21 -1.61 8.60
C ILE A 64 24.84 -0.97 9.93
N ARG A 65 24.45 -1.77 10.94
CA ARG A 65 24.12 -1.26 12.28
C ARG A 65 25.29 -0.57 12.96
N LYS A 66 26.49 -1.12 12.83
CA LYS A 66 27.71 -0.49 13.33
C LYS A 66 27.95 0.88 12.69
N LYS A 67 27.79 1.01 11.37
CA LYS A 67 27.93 2.28 10.64
C LYS A 67 26.85 3.29 11.06
N VAL A 68 25.60 2.85 11.17
CA VAL A 68 24.49 3.70 11.66
C VAL A 68 24.76 4.19 13.08
N HIS A 69 25.19 3.34 14.01
CA HIS A 69 25.54 3.76 15.37
C HIS A 69 26.75 4.71 15.42
N ALA A 70 27.65 4.63 14.45
CA ALA A 70 28.77 5.56 14.32
C ALA A 70 28.39 6.91 13.69
N GLY A 71 27.14 7.08 13.25
CA GLY A 71 26.68 8.27 12.51
C GLY A 71 27.07 8.27 11.03
N ASP A 72 27.65 7.18 10.54
CA ASP A 72 28.10 7.00 9.16
C ASP A 72 26.96 6.41 8.31
N TYR A 73 25.90 7.21 8.13
CA TYR A 73 24.67 6.76 7.50
C TYR A 73 24.84 6.47 6.00
N ALA A 74 25.62 7.30 5.31
CA ALA A 74 25.83 7.17 3.87
C ALA A 74 26.46 5.82 3.51
N ASP A 75 27.56 5.46 4.17
CA ASP A 75 28.20 4.17 3.95
C ASP A 75 27.34 2.99 4.42
N GLY A 76 26.55 3.18 5.50
CA GLY A 76 25.62 2.16 5.97
C GLY A 76 24.55 1.84 4.93
N VAL A 77 24.03 2.87 4.27
CA VAL A 77 23.06 2.76 3.17
C VAL A 77 23.71 2.15 1.93
N GLU A 78 24.91 2.61 1.53
CA GLU A 78 25.63 2.05 0.38
C GLU A 78 25.96 0.56 0.57
N LEU A 79 26.40 0.17 1.76
CA LEU A 79 26.67 -1.22 2.10
C LEU A 79 25.39 -2.06 2.00
N ALA A 80 24.26 -1.56 2.51
CA ALA A 80 22.99 -2.27 2.42
C ALA A 80 22.55 -2.45 0.95
N CYS A 81 22.64 -1.40 0.14
CA CYS A 81 22.32 -1.46 -1.29
C CYS A 81 23.19 -2.47 -2.05
N SER A 82 24.51 -2.34 -1.92
CA SER A 82 25.48 -3.17 -2.65
C SER A 82 25.42 -4.64 -2.25
N ALA A 83 25.28 -4.93 -0.95
CA ALA A 83 25.13 -6.30 -0.46
C ALA A 83 23.81 -6.93 -0.92
N SER A 84 22.69 -6.20 -0.86
CA SER A 84 21.39 -6.68 -1.36
C SER A 84 21.46 -7.05 -2.84
N LEU A 85 22.03 -6.18 -3.67
CA LEU A 85 22.19 -6.44 -5.11
C LEU A 85 23.05 -7.68 -5.39
N LYS A 86 24.19 -7.83 -4.72
CA LYS A 86 25.06 -9.00 -4.90
C LYS A 86 24.38 -10.31 -4.50
N ILE A 87 23.59 -10.30 -3.42
CA ILE A 87 22.83 -11.48 -2.97
C ILE A 87 21.69 -11.80 -3.97
N LEU A 88 20.99 -10.79 -4.49
CA LEU A 88 19.95 -10.97 -5.53
C LEU A 88 20.53 -11.59 -6.80
N GLN A 89 21.70 -11.13 -7.24
CA GLN A 89 22.39 -11.65 -8.44
C GLN A 89 22.71 -13.14 -8.35
N GLN A 90 22.74 -13.74 -7.15
CA GLN A 90 22.91 -15.18 -6.95
C GLN A 90 21.58 -15.94 -6.76
N GLY A 91 20.44 -15.30 -7.03
CA GLY A 91 19.12 -15.92 -6.92
C GLY A 91 18.59 -16.06 -5.49
N ARG A 92 19.29 -15.51 -4.49
CA ARG A 92 18.99 -15.63 -3.06
C ARG A 92 17.97 -14.58 -2.58
N VAL A 93 16.80 -14.58 -3.22
CA VAL A 93 15.73 -13.58 -3.03
C VAL A 93 15.33 -13.40 -1.57
N SER A 94 14.95 -14.48 -0.86
CA SER A 94 14.50 -14.40 0.55
C SER A 94 15.52 -13.70 1.47
N VAL A 95 16.80 -14.01 1.28
CA VAL A 95 17.91 -13.44 2.08
C VAL A 95 18.12 -11.97 1.72
N ALA A 96 18.11 -11.64 0.43
CA ALA A 96 18.26 -10.27 -0.03
C ALA A 96 17.11 -9.37 0.43
N THR A 97 15.85 -9.83 0.37
CA THR A 97 14.69 -9.03 0.75
C THR A 97 14.69 -8.65 2.24
N GLN A 98 15.29 -9.49 3.11
CA GLN A 98 15.52 -9.13 4.52
C GLN A 98 16.48 -7.93 4.64
N LEU A 99 17.55 -7.91 3.84
CA LEU A 99 18.51 -6.82 3.82
C LEU A 99 17.93 -5.55 3.17
N MET A 100 17.13 -5.71 2.10
CA MET A 100 16.39 -4.61 1.45
C MET A 100 15.37 -3.98 2.42
N THR A 101 14.70 -4.80 3.24
CA THR A 101 13.81 -4.31 4.30
C THR A 101 14.59 -3.57 5.38
N LEU A 102 15.76 -4.08 5.78
CA LEU A 102 16.64 -3.38 6.72
C LEU A 102 17.08 -2.03 6.15
N LEU A 103 17.46 -1.95 4.88
CA LEU A 103 17.82 -0.70 4.20
C LEU A 103 16.72 0.34 4.38
N VAL A 104 15.46 0.03 4.06
CA VAL A 104 14.36 0.99 4.20
C VAL A 104 14.14 1.42 5.66
N ASN A 105 14.28 0.49 6.61
CA ASN A 105 14.22 0.83 8.03
C ASN A 105 15.35 1.79 8.44
N VAL A 106 16.57 1.57 7.94
CA VAL A 106 17.71 2.46 8.17
C VAL A 106 17.44 3.83 7.57
N LEU A 107 16.95 3.92 6.34
CA LEU A 107 16.61 5.19 5.70
C LEU A 107 15.61 6.01 6.53
N ARG A 108 14.61 5.36 7.14
CA ARG A 108 13.65 6.01 8.04
C ARG A 108 14.26 6.41 9.38
N GLU A 109 15.00 5.52 10.03
CA GLU A 109 15.64 5.74 11.33
C GLU A 109 16.66 6.89 11.28
N THR A 110 17.39 7.01 10.18
CA THR A 110 18.42 8.05 9.99
C THR A 110 17.85 9.32 9.34
N HIS A 111 16.53 9.38 9.11
CA HIS A 111 15.87 10.48 8.39
C HIS A 111 16.54 10.82 7.05
N THR A 112 16.98 9.78 6.31
CA THR A 112 17.60 9.96 5.00
C THR A 112 16.56 10.43 3.99
N VAL A 113 16.77 11.63 3.47
CA VAL A 113 15.92 12.27 2.45
C VAL A 113 15.97 11.47 1.15
N GLU A 114 14.84 11.41 0.45
CA GLU A 114 14.78 10.82 -0.89
C GLU A 114 15.74 11.53 -1.85
N THR A 115 16.58 10.77 -2.56
CA THR A 115 17.43 11.29 -3.64
C THR A 115 17.25 10.47 -4.91
N PRO A 116 17.48 11.05 -6.11
CA PRO A 116 17.39 10.30 -7.35
C PRO A 116 18.28 9.05 -7.36
N ALA A 117 19.49 9.13 -6.81
CA ALA A 117 20.41 7.99 -6.72
C ALA A 117 19.84 6.85 -5.85
N LEU A 118 19.20 7.16 -4.72
CA LEU A 118 18.54 6.14 -3.89
C LEU A 118 17.35 5.51 -4.61
N ILE A 119 16.55 6.31 -5.33
CA ILE A 119 15.43 5.79 -6.12
C ILE A 119 15.94 4.83 -7.21
N GLU A 120 17.00 5.18 -7.93
CA GLU A 120 17.59 4.29 -8.94
C GLU A 120 18.18 3.02 -8.31
N ASN A 121 18.79 3.09 -7.13
CA ASN A 121 19.25 1.90 -6.40
C ASN A 121 18.07 0.98 -6.01
N LEU A 122 16.95 1.54 -5.52
CA LEU A 122 15.77 0.74 -5.19
C LEU A 122 15.15 0.09 -6.44
N LYS A 123 15.06 0.82 -7.56
CA LYS A 123 14.62 0.24 -8.85
C LYS A 123 15.56 -0.87 -9.31
N ALA A 124 16.87 -0.68 -9.22
CA ALA A 124 17.83 -1.70 -9.59
C ALA A 124 17.69 -2.98 -8.73
N MET A 125 17.32 -2.84 -7.45
CA MET A 125 17.01 -4.00 -6.61
C MET A 125 15.73 -4.70 -7.02
N HIS A 126 14.67 -3.96 -7.38
CA HIS A 126 13.46 -4.54 -7.96
C HIS A 126 13.78 -5.31 -9.25
N ASP A 127 14.50 -4.70 -10.20
CA ASP A 127 14.87 -5.36 -11.46
C ASP A 127 15.73 -6.62 -11.23
N ALA A 128 16.66 -6.57 -10.28
CA ALA A 128 17.48 -7.71 -9.91
C ALA A 128 16.65 -8.82 -9.23
N GLN A 129 15.61 -8.44 -8.47
CA GLN A 129 14.68 -9.36 -7.85
C GLN A 129 13.78 -10.03 -8.89
N GLU A 130 13.22 -9.29 -9.85
CA GLU A 130 12.43 -9.86 -10.95
C GLU A 130 13.23 -10.93 -11.70
N LYS A 131 14.49 -10.62 -12.05
CA LYS A 131 15.42 -11.58 -12.69
C LYS A 131 15.67 -12.81 -11.82
N ALA A 132 15.88 -12.62 -10.51
CA ALA A 132 16.11 -13.69 -9.55
C ALA A 132 14.84 -14.54 -9.26
N MET A 133 13.68 -14.06 -9.68
CA MET A 133 12.38 -14.74 -9.60
C MET A 133 12.03 -15.50 -10.88
N GLU A 134 12.77 -15.32 -11.98
CA GLU A 134 12.53 -16.06 -13.23
C GLU A 134 12.54 -17.57 -12.99
N GLY A 135 11.47 -18.25 -13.44
CA GLY A 135 11.30 -19.69 -13.27
C GLY A 135 10.87 -20.16 -11.88
N LYS A 136 10.72 -19.26 -10.89
CA LYS A 136 10.14 -19.61 -9.59
C LYS A 136 8.62 -19.57 -9.66
N THR A 137 7.98 -20.70 -9.37
CA THR A 137 6.53 -20.89 -9.46
C THR A 137 5.98 -21.57 -8.21
N GLY A 138 4.66 -21.59 -8.08
CA GLY A 138 3.95 -22.20 -6.94
C GLY A 138 4.11 -21.39 -5.65
N SER A 139 3.74 -22.03 -4.54
CA SER A 139 3.65 -21.41 -3.21
C SER A 139 4.92 -20.67 -2.75
N ASP A 140 6.12 -21.19 -3.01
CA ASP A 140 7.35 -20.47 -2.65
C ASP A 140 7.56 -19.21 -3.52
N GLY A 141 7.23 -19.27 -4.81
CA GLY A 141 7.25 -18.11 -5.70
C GLY A 141 6.31 -17.01 -5.21
N ILE A 142 5.06 -17.37 -4.90
CA ILE A 142 4.06 -16.45 -4.35
C ILE A 142 4.50 -15.85 -3.01
N ARG A 143 5.09 -16.67 -2.13
CA ARG A 143 5.65 -16.19 -0.86
C ARG A 143 6.75 -15.14 -1.09
N LEU A 144 7.64 -15.35 -2.04
CA LEU A 144 8.71 -14.40 -2.38
C LEU A 144 8.15 -13.11 -3.01
N ASP A 145 7.15 -13.22 -3.90
CA ASP A 145 6.47 -12.05 -4.48
C ASP A 145 5.70 -11.23 -3.42
N ARG A 146 5.14 -11.88 -2.38
CA ARG A 146 4.57 -11.19 -1.20
C ARG A 146 5.64 -10.38 -0.44
N LEU A 147 6.83 -10.96 -0.23
CA LEU A 147 7.94 -10.24 0.41
C LEU A 147 8.37 -9.01 -0.40
N GLU A 148 8.36 -9.10 -1.73
CA GLU A 148 8.63 -7.96 -2.61
C GLU A 148 7.63 -6.83 -2.43
N ARG A 149 6.33 -7.18 -2.49
CA ARG A 149 5.23 -6.24 -2.33
C ARG A 149 5.36 -5.50 -1.00
N ASP A 150 5.66 -6.23 0.08
CA ASP A 150 5.79 -5.64 1.41
C ASP A 150 7.00 -4.71 1.52
N TRP A 151 8.11 -5.08 0.88
CA TRP A 151 9.27 -4.19 0.77
C TRP A 151 8.96 -2.93 -0.05
N LEU A 152 8.31 -3.05 -1.21
CA LEU A 152 7.89 -1.91 -2.04
C LEU A 152 6.93 -0.99 -1.28
N ARG A 153 5.99 -1.55 -0.50
CA ARG A 153 5.09 -0.78 0.37
C ARG A 153 5.89 0.06 1.38
N LYS A 154 6.94 -0.51 1.98
CA LYS A 154 7.83 0.23 2.88
C LYS A 154 8.63 1.32 2.14
N CYS A 155 9.07 1.05 0.91
CA CYS A 155 9.75 2.05 0.08
C CYS A 155 8.83 3.24 -0.22
N VAL A 156 7.59 2.98 -0.61
CA VAL A 156 6.57 4.01 -0.84
C VAL A 156 6.31 4.80 0.44
N GLN A 157 6.14 4.13 1.58
CA GLN A 157 5.97 4.81 2.87
C GLN A 157 7.15 5.73 3.20
N TRP A 158 8.39 5.23 3.09
CA TRP A 158 9.58 6.04 3.31
C TRP A 158 9.62 7.27 2.38
N SER A 159 9.38 7.08 1.07
CA SER A 159 9.35 8.18 0.10
C SER A 159 8.22 9.18 0.36
N SER A 160 7.10 8.75 0.95
CA SER A 160 6.01 9.67 1.33
C SER A 160 6.33 10.49 2.58
N GLU A 161 7.14 9.94 3.49
CA GLU A 161 7.54 10.59 4.75
C GLU A 161 8.72 11.54 4.55
N LEU A 162 9.69 11.16 3.71
CA LEU A 162 10.99 11.83 3.58
C LEU A 162 11.31 12.27 2.14
N GLY A 163 10.34 12.17 1.23
CA GLY A 163 10.47 12.59 -0.17
C GLY A 163 9.68 13.85 -0.50
N PRO A 164 9.86 14.39 -1.73
CA PRO A 164 9.21 15.62 -2.17
C PRO A 164 7.71 15.44 -2.46
N THR A 165 7.27 14.20 -2.73
CA THR A 165 5.89 13.90 -3.12
C THR A 165 5.10 13.40 -1.92
N ARG A 166 3.98 14.07 -1.60
CA ARG A 166 3.12 13.76 -0.46
C ARG A 166 2.70 12.29 -0.34
N PHE A 167 2.46 11.65 -1.48
CA PHE A 167 2.01 10.26 -1.55
C PHE A 167 3.15 9.30 -1.90
N GLY A 168 4.41 9.72 -1.81
CA GLY A 168 5.57 8.93 -2.18
C GLY A 168 5.95 9.04 -3.66
N ASN A 169 7.13 8.51 -3.98
CA ASN A 169 7.72 8.61 -5.31
C ASN A 169 6.86 7.92 -6.37
N LEU A 170 6.58 8.60 -7.49
CA LEU A 170 5.71 8.09 -8.56
C LEU A 170 6.21 6.76 -9.16
N GLY A 171 7.53 6.61 -9.30
CA GLY A 171 8.14 5.39 -9.80
C GLY A 171 7.95 4.22 -8.85
N LEU A 172 8.17 4.44 -7.54
CA LEU A 172 7.94 3.41 -6.52
C LEU A 172 6.45 3.01 -6.41
N GLN A 173 5.56 3.98 -6.56
CA GLN A 173 4.11 3.73 -6.63
C GLN A 173 3.74 2.83 -7.82
N GLN A 174 4.32 3.10 -8.99
CA GLN A 174 4.12 2.28 -10.18
C GLN A 174 4.64 0.85 -9.99
N LEU A 175 5.82 0.67 -9.37
CA LEU A 175 6.37 -0.66 -9.10
C LEU A 175 5.47 -1.45 -8.14
N LEU A 176 5.05 -0.83 -7.04
CA LEU A 176 4.13 -1.46 -6.08
C LEU A 176 2.80 -1.85 -6.75
N ALA A 177 2.25 -0.99 -7.60
CA ALA A 177 1.02 -1.26 -8.33
C ALA A 177 1.15 -2.50 -9.24
N LYS A 178 2.24 -2.56 -10.03
CA LYS A 178 2.53 -3.70 -10.92
C LYS A 178 2.71 -4.99 -10.12
N GLN A 179 3.47 -4.95 -9.03
CA GLN A 179 3.72 -6.11 -8.20
C GLN A 179 2.45 -6.63 -7.52
N SER A 180 1.60 -5.74 -7.00
CA SER A 180 0.30 -6.13 -6.44
C SER A 180 -0.60 -6.79 -7.49
N TRP A 181 -0.65 -6.24 -8.72
CA TRP A 181 -1.44 -6.84 -9.81
C TRP A 181 -0.90 -8.20 -10.23
N LYS A 182 0.42 -8.33 -10.40
CA LYS A 182 1.09 -9.60 -10.71
C LYS A 182 0.77 -10.66 -9.66
N LEU A 183 0.94 -10.33 -8.38
CA LEU A 183 0.65 -11.24 -7.27
C LEU A 183 -0.81 -11.69 -7.26
N SER A 184 -1.76 -10.78 -7.54
CA SER A 184 -3.18 -11.15 -7.61
C SER A 184 -3.46 -12.22 -8.68
N LYS A 185 -2.77 -12.14 -9.83
CA LYS A 185 -2.87 -13.14 -10.90
C LYS A 185 -2.24 -14.47 -10.50
N LEU A 186 -1.10 -14.43 -9.81
CA LEU A 186 -0.42 -15.65 -9.38
C LEU A 186 -1.27 -16.44 -8.38
N ILE A 187 -1.84 -15.77 -7.38
CA ILE A 187 -2.73 -16.41 -6.39
C ILE A 187 -3.96 -17.00 -7.09
N ALA A 188 -4.62 -16.21 -7.97
CA ALA A 188 -5.77 -16.68 -8.74
C ALA A 188 -5.44 -17.91 -9.63
N SER A 189 -4.21 -18.01 -10.12
CA SER A 189 -3.76 -19.14 -10.94
C SER A 189 -3.41 -20.40 -10.13
N GLU A 190 -2.96 -20.26 -8.88
CA GLU A 190 -2.66 -21.40 -7.99
C GLU A 190 -3.95 -22.00 -7.41
N GLY A 191 -4.93 -21.15 -7.09
CA GLY A 191 -6.25 -21.57 -6.63
C GLY A 191 -7.18 -22.10 -7.74
N ALA A 192 -6.77 -22.03 -9.01
CA ALA A 192 -7.59 -22.53 -10.12
C ALA A 192 -7.79 -24.06 -9.98
N PRO A 193 -9.02 -24.54 -9.74
CA PRO A 193 -9.26 -25.94 -9.43
C PRO A 193 -8.89 -26.84 -10.62
N GLN A 194 -7.87 -27.69 -10.47
CA GLN A 194 -7.72 -28.89 -11.32
C GLN A 194 -8.82 -29.93 -11.01
N THR A 195 -9.53 -29.76 -9.90
CA THR A 195 -10.68 -30.55 -9.44
C THR A 195 -11.59 -29.62 -8.66
N THR A 196 -12.91 -29.73 -8.83
CA THR A 196 -14.07 -28.91 -8.35
C THR A 196 -14.11 -28.44 -6.88
N THR A 197 -13.01 -28.12 -6.24
CA THR A 197 -12.94 -27.53 -4.91
C THR A 197 -13.23 -26.04 -4.98
N VAL A 198 -14.12 -25.60 -4.07
CA VAL A 198 -14.52 -24.22 -3.81
C VAL A 198 -13.26 -23.41 -3.47
N VAL A 199 -13.07 -22.25 -4.11
CA VAL A 199 -11.99 -21.31 -3.76
C VAL A 199 -12.25 -20.82 -2.33
N ASP A 200 -11.20 -20.73 -1.53
CA ASP A 200 -11.32 -20.22 -0.15
C ASP A 200 -11.70 -18.74 -0.17
N ASP A 201 -12.70 -18.34 0.62
CA ASP A 201 -13.18 -16.95 0.71
C ASP A 201 -12.02 -16.01 1.11
N GLU A 202 -11.01 -16.50 1.85
CA GLU A 202 -9.81 -15.75 2.22
C GLU A 202 -8.91 -15.42 1.01
N GLU A 203 -8.79 -16.32 0.03
CA GLU A 203 -7.98 -16.08 -1.17
C GLU A 203 -8.65 -15.07 -2.09
N GLU A 204 -9.98 -15.15 -2.25
CA GLU A 204 -10.74 -14.17 -3.03
C GLU A 204 -10.62 -12.75 -2.41
N ASP A 205 -10.68 -12.65 -1.08
CA ASP A 205 -10.47 -11.39 -0.35
C ASP A 205 -9.06 -10.82 -0.60
N GLU A 206 -8.01 -11.65 -0.51
CA GLU A 206 -6.64 -11.22 -0.78
C GLU A 206 -6.45 -10.77 -2.24
N ILE A 207 -6.99 -11.51 -3.21
CA ILE A 207 -6.93 -11.15 -4.64
C ILE A 207 -7.58 -9.79 -4.85
N MET A 208 -8.76 -9.56 -4.27
CA MET A 208 -9.46 -8.29 -4.40
C MET A 208 -8.74 -7.14 -3.70
N GLU A 209 -8.16 -7.37 -2.52
CA GLU A 209 -7.27 -6.40 -1.87
C GLU A 209 -6.13 -5.99 -2.79
N LEU A 210 -5.39 -6.96 -3.34
CA LEU A 210 -4.24 -6.72 -4.21
C LEU A 210 -4.61 -5.94 -5.48
N LYS A 211 -5.72 -6.29 -6.13
CA LYS A 211 -6.19 -5.59 -7.32
C LYS A 211 -6.61 -4.15 -7.00
N THR A 212 -7.27 -3.95 -5.87
CA THR A 212 -7.66 -2.61 -5.44
C THR A 212 -6.48 -1.74 -5.02
N ASP A 213 -5.47 -2.32 -4.38
CA ASP A 213 -4.19 -1.67 -4.08
C ASP A 213 -3.48 -1.29 -5.39
N ALA A 214 -3.44 -2.20 -6.37
CA ALA A 214 -2.78 -1.95 -7.65
C ALA A 214 -3.36 -0.72 -8.38
N VAL A 215 -4.68 -0.63 -8.57
CA VAL A 215 -5.29 0.52 -9.26
C VAL A 215 -5.15 1.82 -8.46
N THR A 216 -5.15 1.73 -7.13
CA THR A 216 -4.94 2.89 -6.24
C THR A 216 -3.52 3.41 -6.37
N HIS A 217 -2.52 2.54 -6.28
CA HIS A 217 -1.11 2.93 -6.41
C HIS A 217 -0.78 3.39 -7.84
N MET A 218 -1.41 2.82 -8.86
CA MET A 218 -1.27 3.29 -10.24
C MET A 218 -1.88 4.67 -10.47
N ALA A 219 -3.00 4.99 -9.77
CA ALA A 219 -3.58 6.32 -9.75
C ALA A 219 -2.65 7.33 -9.05
N LEU A 220 -2.07 6.96 -7.91
CA LEU A 220 -1.08 7.77 -7.20
C LEU A 220 0.23 7.94 -7.98
N ALA A 221 0.54 7.04 -8.91
CA ALA A 221 1.67 7.14 -9.83
C ALA A 221 1.39 8.03 -11.05
N GLU A 222 0.19 8.61 -11.18
CA GLU A 222 -0.24 9.40 -12.35
C GLU A 222 -0.17 8.60 -13.66
N GLN A 223 -0.56 7.32 -13.63
CA GLN A 223 -0.52 6.40 -14.78
C GLN A 223 -1.92 5.93 -15.22
N PRO A 224 -2.83 6.84 -15.67
CA PRO A 224 -4.21 6.47 -16.02
C PRO A 224 -4.26 5.43 -17.15
N MET A 225 -3.36 5.50 -18.13
CA MET A 225 -3.32 4.51 -19.23
C MET A 225 -2.88 3.13 -18.76
N ALA A 226 -1.99 3.05 -17.78
CA ALA A 226 -1.61 1.75 -17.22
C ALA A 226 -2.79 1.10 -16.49
N ILE A 227 -3.66 1.88 -15.83
CA ILE A 227 -4.90 1.37 -15.22
C ILE A 227 -5.79 0.74 -16.29
N ILE A 228 -5.95 1.38 -17.46
CA ILE A 228 -6.71 0.82 -18.58
C ILE A 228 -6.15 -0.55 -19.01
N GLU A 229 -4.83 -0.67 -19.13
CA GLU A 229 -4.19 -1.95 -19.46
C GLU A 229 -4.45 -3.02 -18.38
N LEU A 230 -4.52 -2.67 -17.10
CA LEU A 230 -4.93 -3.61 -16.05
C LEU A 230 -6.39 -4.04 -16.22
N LEU A 231 -7.30 -3.08 -16.41
CA LEU A 231 -8.74 -3.31 -16.53
C LEU A 231 -9.10 -4.14 -17.76
N LYS A 232 -8.36 -4.03 -18.86
CA LYS A 232 -8.51 -4.88 -20.06
C LYS A 232 -8.27 -6.36 -19.79
N THR A 233 -7.52 -6.70 -18.73
CA THR A 233 -7.24 -8.11 -18.38
C THR A 233 -8.36 -8.78 -17.58
N LEU A 234 -9.41 -8.03 -17.23
CA LEU A 234 -10.56 -8.53 -16.49
C LEU A 234 -11.70 -8.95 -17.44
N PRO A 235 -12.55 -9.90 -17.02
CA PRO A 235 -13.69 -10.31 -17.83
C PRO A 235 -14.68 -9.16 -18.04
N THR A 236 -15.43 -9.24 -19.13
CA THR A 236 -16.57 -8.34 -19.39
C THR A 236 -17.67 -8.57 -18.34
N PRO A 237 -18.38 -7.51 -17.91
CA PRO A 237 -19.54 -7.61 -17.03
C PRO A 237 -20.56 -8.61 -17.55
N THR A 238 -21.05 -9.47 -16.67
CA THR A 238 -22.12 -10.41 -16.96
C THR A 238 -23.47 -9.70 -17.10
N ALA A 239 -24.45 -10.39 -17.69
CA ALA A 239 -25.82 -9.89 -17.76
C ALA A 239 -26.44 -9.67 -16.37
N ALA A 240 -26.03 -10.44 -15.36
CA ALA A 240 -26.50 -10.29 -13.99
C ALA A 240 -25.95 -9.01 -13.34
N GLU A 241 -24.66 -8.75 -13.51
CA GLU A 241 -23.97 -7.55 -12.98
C GLU A 241 -24.44 -6.25 -13.67
N THR A 242 -24.89 -6.35 -14.91
CA THR A 242 -25.40 -5.17 -15.65
C THR A 242 -26.90 -4.95 -15.50
N LYS A 243 -27.63 -5.86 -14.85
CA LYS A 243 -29.09 -5.79 -14.71
C LYS A 243 -29.50 -4.64 -13.80
N ALA A 244 -30.51 -3.86 -14.20
CA ALA A 244 -31.07 -2.82 -13.37
C ALA A 244 -31.58 -3.39 -12.02
N GLY A 245 -31.08 -2.82 -10.92
CA GLY A 245 -31.41 -3.26 -9.57
C GLY A 245 -30.70 -4.54 -9.13
N HIS A 246 -29.62 -4.95 -9.80
CA HIS A 246 -28.81 -6.12 -9.45
C HIS A 246 -28.47 -6.16 -7.95
N THR A 247 -28.61 -7.34 -7.35
CA THR A 247 -28.27 -7.58 -5.94
C THR A 247 -26.86 -8.12 -5.78
N CYS A 248 -26.23 -8.55 -6.88
CA CYS A 248 -24.84 -8.95 -6.87
C CYS A 248 -23.93 -7.71 -6.76
N PRO A 249 -22.67 -7.91 -6.32
CA PRO A 249 -21.66 -6.86 -6.40
C PRO A 249 -21.51 -6.31 -7.82
N PRO A 250 -21.01 -5.08 -7.98
CA PRO A 250 -20.70 -4.55 -9.29
C PRO A 250 -19.60 -5.38 -9.95
N ALA A 251 -19.60 -5.40 -11.29
CA ALA A 251 -18.55 -6.05 -12.05
C ALA A 251 -17.17 -5.54 -11.61
N GLU A 252 -16.25 -6.46 -11.39
CA GLU A 252 -14.94 -6.18 -10.79
C GLU A 252 -14.20 -5.03 -11.50
N ARG A 253 -14.25 -5.04 -12.83
CA ARG A 253 -13.67 -4.04 -13.72
C ARG A 253 -14.20 -2.63 -13.45
N ASP A 254 -15.50 -2.51 -13.27
CA ASP A 254 -16.19 -1.22 -13.10
C ASP A 254 -16.00 -0.70 -11.66
N ALA A 255 -15.93 -1.61 -10.69
CA ALA A 255 -15.59 -1.33 -9.31
C ALA A 255 -14.16 -0.75 -9.17
N LEU A 256 -13.19 -1.37 -9.86
CA LEU A 256 -11.79 -0.93 -9.87
C LEU A 256 -11.61 0.41 -10.59
N LEU A 257 -12.31 0.64 -11.72
CA LEU A 257 -12.40 1.96 -12.35
C LEU A 257 -12.88 3.01 -11.35
N THR A 258 -14.01 2.74 -10.70
CA THR A 258 -14.63 3.69 -9.75
C THR A 258 -13.68 4.02 -8.61
N ARG A 259 -12.97 3.02 -8.07
CA ARG A 259 -11.97 3.24 -7.03
C ARG A 259 -10.83 4.14 -7.51
N ALA A 260 -10.29 3.90 -8.70
CA ALA A 260 -9.23 4.72 -9.28
C ALA A 260 -9.68 6.17 -9.50
N ILE A 261 -10.87 6.40 -10.05
CA ILE A 261 -11.44 7.74 -10.25
C ILE A 261 -11.65 8.45 -8.92
N LEU A 262 -12.20 7.77 -7.90
CA LEU A 262 -12.36 8.33 -6.56
C LEU A 262 -11.02 8.72 -5.94
N CYS A 263 -9.98 7.88 -6.10
CA CYS A 263 -8.63 8.19 -5.65
C CYS A 263 -8.09 9.47 -6.32
N LEU A 264 -8.12 9.53 -7.67
CA LEU A 264 -7.65 10.68 -8.45
C LEU A 264 -8.38 11.97 -8.09
N CYS A 265 -9.71 11.94 -7.99
CA CYS A 265 -10.51 13.07 -7.55
C CYS A 265 -10.14 13.51 -6.12
N ALA A 266 -9.95 12.55 -5.21
CA ALA A 266 -9.61 12.82 -3.81
C ALA A 266 -8.17 13.35 -3.60
N ILE A 267 -7.29 13.24 -4.59
CA ILE A 267 -5.95 13.86 -4.61
C ILE A 267 -5.87 15.07 -5.54
N GLU A 268 -7.01 15.61 -5.98
CA GLU A 268 -7.10 16.80 -6.83
C GLU A 268 -6.50 16.63 -8.24
N ASN A 269 -6.39 15.38 -8.72
CA ASN A 269 -5.90 15.07 -10.05
C ASN A 269 -7.07 14.80 -11.03
N LEU A 270 -7.83 15.87 -11.35
CA LEU A 270 -8.93 15.79 -12.32
C LEU A 270 -8.46 15.55 -13.76
N ARG A 271 -7.23 15.97 -14.10
CA ARG A 271 -6.63 15.72 -15.42
C ARG A 271 -6.59 14.23 -15.71
N ASP A 272 -5.99 13.45 -14.83
CA ASP A 272 -5.80 12.02 -15.05
C ASP A 272 -7.11 11.24 -14.83
N ALA A 273 -8.00 11.72 -13.95
CA ALA A 273 -9.35 11.17 -13.83
C ALA A 273 -10.13 11.29 -15.15
N SER A 274 -10.05 12.45 -15.81
CA SER A 274 -10.68 12.70 -17.12
C SER A 274 -10.07 11.84 -18.23
N ILE A 275 -8.74 11.68 -18.24
CA ILE A 275 -8.06 10.77 -19.19
C ILE A 275 -8.51 9.33 -18.96
N LEU A 276 -8.52 8.86 -17.72
CA LEU A 276 -8.89 7.49 -17.37
C LEU A 276 -10.33 7.16 -17.78
N VAL A 277 -11.30 8.02 -17.46
CA VAL A 277 -12.70 7.76 -17.80
C VAL A 277 -12.92 7.76 -19.33
N ARG A 278 -12.27 8.66 -20.07
CA ARG A 278 -12.39 8.71 -21.54
C ARG A 278 -11.78 7.46 -22.18
N ALA A 279 -10.58 7.09 -21.76
CA ALA A 279 -9.92 5.90 -22.27
C ALA A 279 -10.71 4.62 -21.93
N PHE A 280 -11.37 4.56 -20.78
CA PHE A 280 -12.28 3.46 -20.44
C PHE A 280 -13.47 3.38 -21.40
N LEU A 281 -14.13 4.52 -21.64
CA LEU A 281 -15.26 4.59 -22.58
C LEU A 281 -14.87 4.25 -24.02
N GLU A 282 -13.64 4.60 -24.43
CA GLU A 282 -13.16 4.37 -25.80
C GLU A 282 -12.63 2.95 -26.03
N GLN A 283 -12.05 2.31 -25.00
CA GLN A 283 -11.26 1.08 -25.18
C GLN A 283 -11.80 -0.15 -24.47
N ILE A 284 -12.73 0.01 -23.53
CA ILE A 284 -13.22 -1.08 -22.67
C ILE A 284 -14.74 -1.18 -22.68
N GLU A 285 -15.43 -0.04 -22.63
CA GLU A 285 -16.88 -0.02 -22.71
C GLU A 285 -17.32 -0.20 -24.17
N GLU A 286 -18.12 -1.24 -24.41
CA GLU A 286 -18.58 -1.59 -25.75
C GLU A 286 -19.82 -0.81 -26.17
N ARG A 287 -20.55 -0.26 -25.19
CA ARG A 287 -21.74 0.57 -25.43
C ARG A 287 -21.33 2.01 -25.69
N ASP A 288 -21.95 2.63 -26.69
CA ASP A 288 -21.74 4.06 -26.91
C ASP A 288 -22.30 4.90 -25.74
N ALA A 289 -21.84 6.15 -25.66
CA ALA A 289 -22.22 7.06 -24.58
C ALA A 289 -23.73 7.40 -24.59
N GLU A 290 -24.39 7.39 -25.75
CA GLU A 290 -25.82 7.68 -25.87
C GLU A 290 -26.65 6.53 -25.29
N ILE A 291 -26.28 5.28 -25.61
CA ILE A 291 -26.84 4.06 -25.06
C ILE A 291 -26.64 4.04 -23.55
N LEU A 292 -25.43 4.26 -23.04
CA LEU A 292 -25.19 4.26 -21.59
C LEU A 292 -26.08 5.27 -20.85
N THR A 293 -26.23 6.46 -21.44
CA THR A 293 -27.09 7.52 -20.91
C THR A 293 -28.56 7.13 -20.96
N ALA A 294 -29.02 6.57 -22.08
CA ALA A 294 -30.39 6.07 -22.24
C ALA A 294 -30.69 4.95 -21.24
N SER A 295 -29.83 3.93 -21.13
CA SER A 295 -29.95 2.83 -20.17
C SER A 295 -30.09 3.33 -18.73
N TYR A 296 -29.31 4.36 -18.35
CA TYR A 296 -29.39 4.91 -16.99
C TYR A 296 -30.66 5.74 -16.75
N THR A 297 -31.05 6.57 -17.72
CA THR A 297 -32.15 7.53 -17.59
C THR A 297 -33.53 6.89 -17.77
N SER A 298 -33.72 6.08 -18.81
CA SER A 298 -35.00 5.46 -19.14
C SER A 298 -35.18 4.09 -18.51
N LYS A 299 -34.08 3.33 -18.33
CA LYS A 299 -34.06 1.97 -17.77
C LYS A 299 -34.91 0.96 -18.57
N ASP A 300 -35.28 1.30 -19.81
CA ASP A 300 -36.14 0.47 -20.65
C ASP A 300 -35.46 -0.82 -21.10
N ASP A 301 -34.13 -0.79 -21.23
CA ASP A 301 -33.31 -1.95 -21.62
C ASP A 301 -33.02 -2.89 -20.44
N GLY A 302 -33.51 -2.57 -19.25
CA GLY A 302 -33.29 -3.34 -18.03
C GLY A 302 -31.83 -3.39 -17.58
N LYS A 303 -30.97 -2.47 -18.06
CA LYS A 303 -29.55 -2.39 -17.67
C LYS A 303 -29.27 -1.16 -16.82
N ALA A 304 -28.20 -1.20 -16.03
CA ALA A 304 -27.73 -0.08 -15.23
C ALA A 304 -26.19 0.03 -15.30
N PRO A 305 -25.64 0.84 -16.23
CA PRO A 305 -24.19 1.13 -16.26
C PRO A 305 -23.79 2.10 -15.13
N SER A 306 -24.08 1.71 -13.89
CA SER A 306 -24.04 2.61 -12.73
C SER A 306 -22.67 3.26 -12.55
N HIS A 307 -21.60 2.47 -12.57
CA HIS A 307 -20.24 2.92 -12.30
C HIS A 307 -19.65 3.82 -13.39
N ALA A 308 -19.83 3.50 -14.67
CA ALA A 308 -19.36 4.35 -15.77
C ALA A 308 -20.05 5.72 -15.76
N ILE A 309 -21.38 5.74 -15.57
CA ILE A 309 -22.16 6.98 -15.48
C ILE A 309 -21.78 7.77 -14.22
N PHE A 310 -21.63 7.11 -13.08
CA PHE A 310 -21.17 7.73 -11.84
C PHE A 310 -19.83 8.43 -12.02
N CYS A 311 -18.83 7.75 -12.60
CA CYS A 311 -17.50 8.32 -12.82
C CYS A 311 -17.56 9.55 -13.73
N CYS A 312 -18.31 9.48 -14.84
CA CYS A 312 -18.51 10.60 -15.75
C CYS A 312 -19.15 11.80 -15.03
N MET A 313 -20.24 11.57 -14.30
CA MET A 313 -20.95 12.63 -13.57
C MET A 313 -20.07 13.23 -12.47
N LEU A 314 -19.35 12.41 -11.70
CA LEU A 314 -18.47 12.87 -10.64
C LEU A 314 -17.41 13.82 -11.16
N ILE A 315 -16.69 13.45 -12.21
CA ILE A 315 -15.65 14.30 -12.82
C ILE A 315 -16.26 15.61 -13.29
N ARG A 316 -17.40 15.55 -13.98
CA ARG A 316 -18.10 16.77 -14.44
C ARG A 316 -18.56 17.66 -13.30
N ILE A 317 -18.99 17.10 -12.18
CA ILE A 317 -19.38 17.90 -11.00
C ILE A 317 -18.14 18.55 -10.37
N CYS A 318 -17.02 17.81 -10.23
CA CYS A 318 -15.76 18.33 -9.70
C CYS A 318 -15.09 19.38 -10.60
N GLU A 319 -15.31 19.35 -11.92
CA GLU A 319 -14.87 20.38 -12.86
C GLU A 319 -15.65 21.72 -12.72
N LYS A 320 -16.76 21.74 -11.98
CA LYS A 320 -17.64 22.91 -11.84
C LYS A 320 -17.34 23.71 -10.58
N ASP A 321 -18.01 24.86 -10.49
CA ASP A 321 -17.92 25.79 -9.37
C ASP A 321 -18.34 25.14 -8.03
N PRO A 322 -17.72 25.51 -6.89
CA PRO A 322 -18.08 25.01 -5.55
C PRO A 322 -19.57 25.05 -5.18
N ARG A 323 -20.38 25.89 -5.84
CA ARG A 323 -21.85 25.93 -5.69
C ARG A 323 -22.57 24.67 -6.16
N THR A 324 -21.91 23.74 -6.86
CA THR A 324 -22.47 22.46 -7.28
C THR A 324 -22.49 21.39 -6.18
N GLY A 325 -22.15 21.74 -4.93
CA GLY A 325 -22.24 20.85 -3.76
C GLY A 325 -23.57 20.07 -3.62
N PRO A 326 -24.75 20.67 -3.91
CA PRO A 326 -26.02 19.93 -3.93
C PRO A 326 -26.06 18.82 -4.98
N LEU A 327 -25.45 19.01 -6.16
CA LEU A 327 -25.34 17.97 -7.20
C LEU A 327 -24.42 16.84 -6.76
N PHE A 328 -23.30 17.15 -6.10
CA PHE A 328 -22.43 16.13 -5.51
C PHE A 328 -23.17 15.30 -4.46
N SER A 329 -23.89 15.95 -3.55
CA SER A 329 -24.68 15.27 -2.52
C SER A 329 -25.80 14.42 -3.10
N TRP A 330 -26.45 14.90 -4.17
CA TRP A 330 -27.42 14.11 -4.94
C TRP A 330 -26.75 12.88 -5.56
N LEU A 331 -25.59 13.05 -6.22
CA LEU A 331 -24.86 11.96 -6.84
C LEU A 331 -24.51 10.86 -5.82
N MET A 332 -23.93 11.25 -4.67
CA MET A 332 -23.57 10.28 -3.61
C MET A 332 -24.79 9.52 -3.08
N ARG A 333 -25.95 10.19 -2.96
CA ARG A 333 -27.20 9.56 -2.52
C ARG A 333 -27.76 8.60 -3.58
N SER A 334 -27.77 9.02 -4.83
CA SER A 334 -28.32 8.26 -5.96
C SER A 334 -27.54 6.98 -6.24
N PHE A 335 -26.22 6.99 -6.03
CA PHE A 335 -25.34 5.83 -6.25
C PHE A 335 -24.92 5.12 -4.96
N LYS A 336 -25.56 5.44 -3.82
CA LYS A 336 -25.16 4.90 -2.50
C LYS A 336 -25.09 3.37 -2.49
N ARG A 337 -26.11 2.69 -3.03
CA ARG A 337 -26.15 1.22 -3.07
C ARG A 337 -24.95 0.62 -3.80
N GLU A 338 -24.60 1.20 -4.94
CA GLU A 338 -23.48 0.76 -5.80
C GLU A 338 -22.15 1.01 -5.10
N LEU A 339 -21.98 2.18 -4.50
CA LEU A 339 -20.77 2.54 -3.74
C LEU A 339 -20.60 1.71 -2.46
N ASP A 340 -21.71 1.38 -1.78
CA ASP A 340 -21.68 0.53 -0.58
C ASP A 340 -21.36 -0.94 -0.93
N GLY A 341 -21.61 -1.36 -2.17
CA GLY A 341 -21.25 -2.69 -2.69
C GLY A 341 -19.79 -2.83 -3.12
N LEU A 342 -19.01 -1.74 -3.09
CA LEU A 342 -17.58 -1.80 -3.39
C LEU A 342 -16.80 -2.47 -2.26
N TYR A 343 -15.80 -3.26 -2.63
CA TYR A 343 -14.82 -3.83 -1.70
C TYR A 343 -14.27 -2.74 -0.75
N LYS A 344 -14.04 -3.05 0.54
CA LYS A 344 -13.58 -2.10 1.57
C LYS A 344 -14.28 -0.72 1.51
N VAL A 345 -15.60 -0.71 1.64
CA VAL A 345 -16.47 0.48 1.57
C VAL A 345 -15.98 1.69 2.39
N GLN A 346 -15.31 1.47 3.52
CA GLN A 346 -14.77 2.53 4.37
C GLN A 346 -13.74 3.42 3.63
N ILE A 347 -12.94 2.84 2.73
CA ILE A 347 -11.98 3.58 1.90
C ILE A 347 -12.73 4.44 0.88
N VAL A 348 -13.79 3.91 0.27
CA VAL A 348 -14.66 4.63 -0.67
C VAL A 348 -15.32 5.81 0.03
N GLN A 349 -15.83 5.62 1.24
CA GLN A 349 -16.42 6.68 2.07
C GLN A 349 -15.39 7.76 2.46
N SER A 350 -14.13 7.36 2.72
CA SER A 350 -13.04 8.30 2.97
C SER A 350 -12.76 9.17 1.73
N TYR A 351 -12.69 8.58 0.53
CA TYR A 351 -12.49 9.33 -0.70
C TYR A 351 -13.67 10.27 -1.00
N THR A 352 -14.91 9.80 -0.92
CA THR A 352 -16.08 10.65 -1.19
C THR A 352 -16.20 11.80 -0.18
N SER A 353 -15.91 11.55 1.10
CA SER A 353 -15.85 12.60 2.13
C SER A 353 -14.76 13.62 1.84
N LYS A 354 -13.57 13.17 1.43
CA LYS A 354 -12.45 14.04 1.07
C LYS A 354 -12.77 14.90 -0.16
N ILE A 355 -13.40 14.31 -1.19
CA ILE A 355 -13.89 15.05 -2.37
C ILE A 355 -14.92 16.11 -1.94
N GLY A 356 -15.90 15.72 -1.12
CA GLY A 356 -16.91 16.63 -0.58
C GLY A 356 -16.31 17.85 0.12
N LYS A 357 -15.28 17.61 0.94
CA LYS A 357 -14.56 18.65 1.67
C LYS A 357 -13.74 19.56 0.74
N ILE A 358 -12.96 18.98 -0.17
CA ILE A 358 -12.03 19.72 -1.04
C ILE A 358 -12.79 20.63 -2.03
N TYR A 359 -13.76 20.08 -2.75
CA TYR A 359 -14.40 20.80 -3.86
C TYR A 359 -15.60 21.65 -3.40
N TYR A 360 -16.26 21.29 -2.30
CA TYR A 360 -17.54 21.90 -1.90
C TYR A 360 -17.59 22.34 -0.43
N ASN A 361 -16.49 22.19 0.32
CA ASN A 361 -16.44 22.49 1.75
C ASN A 361 -17.51 21.78 2.59
N ILE A 362 -17.97 20.60 2.14
CA ILE A 362 -18.91 19.77 2.89
C ILE A 362 -18.13 19.11 4.02
N GLN A 363 -18.52 19.37 5.27
CA GLN A 363 -17.88 18.75 6.42
C GLN A 363 -18.17 17.24 6.44
N PRO A 364 -17.16 16.39 6.67
CA PRO A 364 -17.39 14.96 6.81
C PRO A 364 -18.32 14.70 7.99
N PRO A 365 -19.12 13.61 7.96
CA PRO A 365 -19.88 13.19 9.13
C PRO A 365 -18.96 13.07 10.35
N PRO A 366 -19.40 13.46 11.56
CA PRO A 366 -18.60 13.28 12.76
C PRO A 366 -18.22 11.80 12.92
N SER A 367 -17.00 11.52 13.35
CA SER A 367 -16.61 10.14 13.68
C SER A 367 -17.47 9.63 14.84
N MET A 368 -17.73 8.32 14.90
CA MET A 368 -18.42 7.73 16.06
C MET A 368 -17.70 8.02 17.38
N MET A 369 -16.37 8.18 17.34
CA MET A 369 -15.58 8.58 18.50
C MET A 369 -15.91 10.02 18.94
N ASN A 370 -16.06 10.96 17.99
CA ASN A 370 -16.52 12.32 18.30
C ASN A 370 -17.97 12.33 18.79
N MET A 371 -18.83 11.42 18.31
CA MET A 371 -20.19 11.29 18.83
C MET A 371 -20.21 10.72 20.26
N LEU A 372 -19.39 9.70 20.55
CA LEU A 372 -19.26 9.13 21.90
C LEU A 372 -18.63 10.12 22.87
N GLU A 373 -17.62 10.88 22.44
CA GLU A 373 -17.00 11.95 23.22
C GLU A 373 -17.98 13.09 23.49
N ASN A 374 -18.80 13.48 22.51
CA ASN A 374 -19.87 14.46 22.71
C ASN A 374 -20.99 13.92 23.61
N MET A 375 -21.36 12.64 23.51
CA MET A 375 -22.33 12.02 24.42
C MET A 375 -21.79 11.91 25.85
N MET A 376 -20.56 11.45 26.03
CA MET A 376 -19.90 11.40 27.33
C MET A 376 -19.64 12.80 27.90
N GLY A 377 -19.31 13.78 27.06
CA GLY A 377 -19.21 15.19 27.45
C GLY A 377 -20.56 15.77 27.87
N SER A 378 -21.65 15.39 27.21
CA SER A 378 -23.01 15.80 27.59
C SER A 378 -23.57 15.07 28.82
N MET A 379 -23.04 13.88 29.14
CA MET A 379 -23.45 13.06 30.28
C MET A 379 -22.55 13.27 31.52
N GLY A 380 -21.30 13.68 31.32
CA GLY A 380 -20.33 14.00 32.37
C GLY A 380 -20.16 15.50 32.65
N GLY A 381 -20.63 16.37 31.75
CA GLY A 381 -20.68 17.82 31.94
C GLY A 381 -21.96 18.24 32.65
N GLY A 382 -21.89 18.40 33.98
CA GLY A 382 -23.00 18.74 34.86
C GLY A 382 -23.96 19.81 34.32
N GLY A 383 -25.14 19.37 33.89
CA GLY A 383 -26.17 20.24 33.32
C GLY A 383 -27.56 19.62 33.30
N ALA A 384 -27.86 18.68 34.21
CA ALA A 384 -29.22 18.20 34.46
C ALA A 384 -29.41 17.87 35.95
N ALA A 385 -29.05 18.82 36.81
CA ALA A 385 -29.74 19.00 38.09
C ALA A 385 -31.12 19.65 37.81
N GLY A 386 -31.92 19.00 36.97
CA GLY A 386 -33.35 19.27 36.87
C GLY A 386 -33.99 18.59 38.05
N GLY A 387 -34.36 19.39 39.05
CA GLY A 387 -34.92 18.90 40.31
C GLY A 387 -36.03 17.88 40.08
N MET A 388 -35.81 16.64 40.55
CA MET A 388 -36.92 15.75 40.85
C MET A 388 -37.83 16.47 41.84
N ASN A 389 -39.05 16.77 41.40
CA ASN A 389 -40.08 17.34 42.23
C ASN A 389 -40.29 16.43 43.46
N PRO A 390 -40.15 16.93 44.70
CA PRO A 390 -40.33 16.14 45.91
C PRO A 390 -41.67 15.38 45.95
N ALA A 391 -42.71 15.93 45.31
CA ALA A 391 -44.02 15.28 45.20
C ALA A 391 -43.99 13.96 44.41
N MET A 392 -43.11 13.85 43.41
CA MET A 392 -42.97 12.62 42.61
C MET A 392 -42.23 11.53 43.39
N MET A 393 -41.25 11.92 44.21
CA MET A 393 -40.51 10.99 45.08
C MET A 393 -41.40 10.46 46.21
N GLN A 394 -42.32 11.28 46.72
CA GLN A 394 -43.30 10.89 47.74
C GLN A 394 -44.38 9.93 47.20
N ALA A 395 -44.81 10.11 45.95
CA ALA A 395 -45.75 9.20 45.29
C ALA A 395 -45.13 7.81 45.01
N MET A 396 -43.82 7.75 44.71
CA MET A 396 -43.13 6.48 44.51
C MET A 396 -42.97 5.68 45.81
N MET A 397 -42.74 6.33 46.95
CA MET A 397 -42.67 5.62 48.24
C MET A 397 -44.03 5.06 48.70
N GLN A 398 -45.14 5.69 48.31
CA GLN A 398 -46.47 5.17 48.65
C GLN A 398 -46.83 3.90 47.86
N ASN A 399 -46.25 3.69 46.67
CA ASN A 399 -46.48 2.50 45.84
C ASN A 399 -45.54 1.32 46.14
N MET A 400 -44.61 1.43 47.09
CA MET A 400 -43.72 0.33 47.50
C MET A 400 -44.15 -0.39 48.79
N ASN A 401 -45.26 0.05 49.41
CA ASN A 401 -45.83 -0.58 50.62
C ASN A 401 -47.22 -1.19 50.39
N MET A 402 -47.57 -1.51 49.14
CA MET A 402 -48.55 -2.54 48.79
C MET A 402 -47.85 -3.61 47.96
#